data_AF-A0A2E0L1Y7-F1
#
_entry.id   AF-A0A2E0L1Y7-F1
#
_cell.length_a   1.000
_cell.length_b   1.000
_cell.length_c   1.000
_cell.angle_alpha   90.00
_cell.angle_beta   90.00
_cell.angle_gamma   90.00
#
_symmetry.space_group_name_H-M   'P 1'
#
loop_
_entity.id
_entity.type
_entity.pdbx_description
1 polymer ?
#
loop_
_entity_poly.entity_id
_entity_poly.type
_entity_poly.pdbx_seq_one_letter_code
_entity_poly.pdbx_strand_id
1 'polypeptide(L)' 'MFDKSLTKRQLGLLMIIVGTLGFLAIIGIDLIDVGREGGIGPAQRIALGLMMATALLGLTLLPLKNTPA' A
#
# COMPACT_ATOMS: atom_id res chain seq x y z
N MET A 1 -14.67 12.07 -26.21
CA MET A 1 -14.07 10.79 -25.81
C MET A 1 -13.49 10.99 -24.42
N PHE A 2 -14.15 10.47 -23.36
CA PHE A 2 -13.58 10.55 -22.02
C PHE A 2 -12.35 9.65 -22.00
N ASP A 3 -11.17 10.24 -21.91
CA ASP A 3 -9.95 9.48 -21.62
C ASP A 3 -10.13 8.82 -20.25
N LYS A 4 -10.28 7.49 -20.24
CA LYS A 4 -10.46 6.69 -19.02
C LYS A 4 -9.12 6.34 -18.36
N SER A 5 -8.03 6.98 -18.76
CA SER A 5 -6.72 6.76 -18.14
C SER A 5 -6.71 7.22 -16.68
N LEU A 6 -6.20 6.38 -15.78
CA LEU A 6 -5.86 6.78 -14.41
C LEU A 6 -4.79 7.88 -14.47
N THR A 7 -5.00 9.00 -13.78
CA THR A 7 -3.95 10.02 -13.65
C THR A 7 -2.87 9.56 -12.67
N LYS A 8 -1.65 10.08 -12.80
CA LYS A 8 -0.55 9.78 -11.87
C LYS A 8 -0.91 10.05 -10.41
N ARG A 9 -1.70 11.10 -10.16
CA ARG A 9 -2.23 11.42 -8.83
C ARG A 9 -3.24 10.39 -8.32
N GLN A 10 -4.13 9.89 -9.18
CA GLN A 10 -5.07 8.83 -8.81
C GLN A 10 -4.35 7.52 -8.53
N LEU A 11 -3.36 7.16 -9.35
CA LEU A 11 -2.51 6.01 -9.12
C LEU A 11 -1.74 6.16 -7.79
N GLY A 12 -1.16 7.32 -7.53
CA GLY A 12 -0.47 7.62 -6.28
C GLY A 12 -1.38 7.46 -5.06
N LEU A 13 -2.60 8.01 -5.11
CA LEU A 13 -3.60 7.82 -4.07
C LEU A 13 -3.97 6.36 -3.87
N LEU A 14 -4.17 5.59 -4.95
CA LEU A 14 -4.48 4.16 -4.87
C LEU A 14 -3.34 3.39 -4.19
N MET A 15 -2.09 3.67 -4.56
CA MET A 15 -0.91 3.05 -3.96
C MET A 15 -0.78 3.37 -2.46
N ILE A 16 -1.04 4.63 -2.07
CA ILE A 16 -1.06 5.03 -0.65
C ILE A 16 -2.15 4.26 0.09
N ILE A 17 -3.38 4.23 -0.45
CA ILE A 17 -4.51 3.55 0.20
C ILE A 17 -4.20 2.05 0.37
N VAL A 18 -3.79 1.37 -0.71
CA VAL A 18 -3.49 -0.07 -0.67
C VAL A 18 -2.31 -0.37 0.25
N GLY A 19 -1.22 0.39 0.14
CA GLY A 19 -0.05 0.21 0.99
C GLY A 19 -0.35 0.43 2.47
N THR A 20 -1.05 1.51 2.82
CA THR A 20 -1.41 1.81 4.22
C THR A 20 -2.41 0.80 4.77
N LEU A 21 -3.49 0.48 4.04
CA LEU A 21 -4.48 -0.48 4.51
C LEU A 21 -3.90 -1.90 4.62
N GLY A 22 -3.09 -2.32 3.66
CA GLY A 22 -2.42 -3.63 3.70
C GLY A 22 -1.45 -3.73 4.88
N PHE A 23 -0.66 -2.68 5.15
CA PHE A 23 0.22 -2.62 6.31
C PHE A 23 -0.55 -2.74 7.62
N LEU A 24 -1.62 -1.95 7.78
CA LEU A 24 -2.48 -1.99 8.96
C LEU A 24 -3.20 -3.34 9.11
N ALA A 25 -3.63 -3.97 8.02
CA ALA A 25 -4.26 -5.28 8.06
C ALA A 25 -3.30 -6.37 8.52
N ILE A 26 -2.04 -6.36 8.07
CA ILE A 26 -1.04 -7.34 8.52
C ILE A 26 -0.77 -7.19 10.02
N ILE A 27 -0.62 -5.96 10.52
CA ILE A 27 -0.50 -5.69 11.96
C ILE A 27 -1.79 -6.10 12.70
N GLY A 28 -2.96 -5.80 12.15
CA GLY A 28 -4.24 -6.14 12.75
C GLY A 28 -4.45 -7.64 12.91
N ILE A 29 -4.04 -8.44 11.93
CA ILE A 29 -4.09 -9.91 12.01
C ILE A 29 -3.19 -10.44 13.13
N ASP A 30 -2.00 -9.85 13.29
CA ASP A 30 -1.08 -10.17 14.38
C ASP A 30 -1.68 -9.79 15.75
N LEU A 31 -2.29 -8.60 15.87
CA LEU A 31 -2.93 -8.12 17.09
C LEU A 31 -4.17 -8.92 17.52
N ILE A 32 -4.94 -9.44 16.56
CA ILE A 32 -6.14 -10.26 16.81
C ILE A 32 -5.73 -11.70 17.16
N ASP A 33 -4.46 -12.03 17.06
CA ASP A 33 -3.87 -13.29 17.51
C ASP A 33 -4.58 -14.50 16.90
N VAL A 34 -4.84 -14.43 15.58
CA VAL A 34 -5.33 -15.57 14.80
C VAL A 34 -4.18 -16.59 14.64
N GLY A 35 -3.87 -17.28 15.74
CA GLY A 35 -3.40 -18.67 15.72
C GLY A 35 -1.91 -18.95 15.64
N ARG A 36 -0.98 -18.14 16.18
CA ARG A 36 0.43 -18.56 16.29
C ARG A 36 1.19 -17.96 17.48
N GLU A 37 1.72 -18.82 18.33
CA GLU A 37 2.89 -18.53 19.16
C GLU A 37 4.07 -18.18 18.23
N GLY A 38 4.33 -16.89 17.99
CA GLY A 38 5.47 -16.50 17.16
C GLY A 38 5.51 -15.08 16.59
N GLY A 39 4.44 -14.29 16.72
CA GLY A 39 4.38 -12.91 16.22
C GLY A 39 4.66 -12.80 14.71
N ILE A 40 5.18 -11.63 14.30
CA ILE A 40 5.41 -11.30 12.88
C ILE A 40 6.47 -12.20 12.23
N GLY A 41 6.00 -13.17 11.44
CA GLY A 41 6.83 -14.13 10.71
C GLY A 41 7.58 -13.53 9.50
N PRO A 42 8.58 -14.24 8.93
CA PRO A 42 9.39 -13.73 7.83
C PRO A 42 8.58 -13.24 6.62
N ALA A 43 7.52 -13.97 6.25
CA ALA A 43 6.63 -13.56 5.15
C ALA A 43 5.86 -12.26 5.46
N GLN A 44 5.38 -12.09 6.70
CA GLN A 44 4.70 -10.85 7.11
C GLN A 44 5.69 -9.67 7.14
N ARG A 45 6.94 -9.87 7.54
CA ARG A 45 7.98 -8.80 7.49
C ARG A 45 8.22 -8.32 6.06
N ILE A 46 8.33 -9.24 5.11
CA ILE A 46 8.46 -8.89 3.69
C ILE A 46 7.21 -8.15 3.21
N ALA A 47 6.02 -8.66 3.54
CA ALA A 47 4.76 -8.03 3.17
C ALA A 47 4.63 -6.61 3.75
N LEU A 48 4.99 -6.39 5.02
CA LEU A 48 5.02 -5.07 5.64
C LEU A 48 5.97 -4.12 4.91
N GLY A 49 7.18 -4.59 4.56
CA GLY A 49 8.14 -3.82 3.77
C GLY A 49 7.59 -3.44 2.39
N LEU A 50 6.93 -4.38 1.70
CA LEU A 50 6.31 -4.12 0.39
C LEU A 50 5.14 -3.14 0.49
N MET A 51 4.30 -3.26 1.52
CA MET A 51 3.18 -2.35 1.75
C MET A 51 3.66 -0.93 2.05
N MET A 52 4.71 -0.79 2.88
CA MET A 52 5.36 0.47 3.15
C MET A 52 5.99 1.07 1.88
N ALA A 53 6.75 0.29 1.12
CA ALA A 53 7.35 0.73 -0.14
C ALA A 53 6.28 1.17 -1.15
N THR A 54 5.16 0.43 -1.24
CA THR A 54 4.03 0.78 -2.11
C THR A 54 3.43 2.13 -1.72
N ALA A 55 3.21 2.38 -0.44
CA ALA A 55 2.68 3.67 0.02
C ALA A 55 3.66 4.83 -0.26
N LEU A 56 4.96 4.62 -0.02
CA LEU A 56 6.01 5.60 -0.32
C LEU A 56 6.11 5.91 -1.81
N LEU A 57 6.04 4.90 -2.67
CA LEU A 57 5.97 5.09 -4.12
C LEU A 57 4.71 5.87 -4.52
N GLY A 58 3.57 5.62 -3.87
CA GLY A 58 2.37 6.42 -4.09
C GLY A 58 2.54 7.90 -3.75
N LEU A 59 3.28 8.21 -2.66
CA LEU A 59 3.61 9.59 -2.28
C LEU A 59 4.47 10.30 -3.32
N THR A 60 5.40 9.61 -3.99
CA THR A 60 6.23 10.23 -5.04
C THR A 60 5.44 10.57 -6.31
N LEU A 61 4.27 9.96 -6.51
CA LEU A 61 3.38 10.26 -7.64
C LEU A 61 2.45 11.46 -7.38
N LEU A 62 2.20 11.85 -6.12
CA LEU A 62 1.35 12.99 -5.79
C LEU A 62 1.81 14.35 -6.34
N PRO A 63 3.12 14.71 -6.33
CA PRO A 63 3.59 15.98 -6.87
C PRO A 63 3.70 15.98 -8.41
N LEU A 64 3.51 14.84 -9.08
CA LEU A 64 3.60 14.77 -10.53
C LEU A 64 2.38 15.44 -11.17
N LYS A 65 2.59 16.05 -12.34
CA LYS A 65 1.52 16.68 -13.12
C LYS A 65 0.38 15.69 -13.35
N ASN A 66 -0.86 16.18 -13.27
CA ASN A 66 -2.08 15.43 -13.61
C ASN A 66 -2.16 15.18 -15.13
N THR A 67 -1.26 14.36 -15.63
CA THR A 67 -1.38 13.70 -16.94
C THR A 67 -1.75 12.24 -16.70
N PRO A 68 -2.29 11.55 -17.71
CA PRO A 68 -2.42 10.09 -17.71
C PRO A 68 -1.13 9.43 -17.20
N ALA A 69 -1.29 8.38 -16.39
CA ALA A 69 -0.19 7.51 -15.97
C ALA A 69 0.40 6.76 -17.17
#